data_AF-A0A3D4A691-F1
#
_entry.id   AF-A0A3D4A691-F1
#
_cell.length_a   1.000
_cell.length_b   1.000
_cell.length_c   1.000
_cell.angle_alpha   90.00
_cell.angle_beta   90.00
_cell.angle_gamma   90.00
#
_symmetry.space_group_name_H-M   'P 1'
#
loop_
_entity.id
_entity.type
_entity.pdbx_description
1 polymer ?
#
loop_
_entity_poly.entity_id
_entity_poly.type
_entity_poly.pdbx_seq_one_letter_code
_entity_poly.pdbx_strand_id
1 'polypeptide(L)'
;RLIRVFRIFKLSQYVTEANVLLKALKTAQPKIVVFLLVVMTLIMVLGTTVYVLENRNEASTEFTSIPQSIYWAIVTVTTVGYGDMAPQTVMGQTLAAISMILGYAIIIVPSGIFSVEIIMAAKGENLTTQSCPECIREGHDADAKYCKYCGAKL
;
A
#
# COMPACT_ATOMS: atom_id res chain seq x y z
N ARG A 1 -35.79 11.87 28.31
CA ARG A 1 -34.56 11.01 28.27
C ARG A 1 -34.44 10.19 26.99
N LEU A 2 -35.54 9.82 26.32
CA LEU A 2 -35.56 9.06 25.05
C LEU A 2 -34.89 9.75 23.85
N ILE A 3 -34.87 11.09 23.79
CA ILE A 3 -34.28 11.84 22.66
C ILE A 3 -32.75 11.64 22.54
N ARG A 4 -32.07 11.19 23.61
CA ARG A 4 -30.64 10.83 23.55
C ARG A 4 -30.36 9.55 22.76
N VAL A 5 -31.37 8.68 22.57
CA VAL A 5 -31.26 7.46 21.76
C VAL A 5 -31.04 7.80 20.29
N PHE A 6 -31.52 8.95 19.79
CA PHE A 6 -31.21 9.41 18.42
C PHE A 6 -29.71 9.69 18.19
N ARG A 7 -28.89 9.78 19.24
CA ARG A 7 -27.41 9.83 19.09
C ARG A 7 -26.86 8.55 18.44
N ILE A 8 -27.58 7.44 18.47
CA ILE A 8 -27.27 6.20 17.73
C ILE A 8 -27.34 6.39 16.21
N PHE A 9 -28.09 7.36 15.68
CA PHE A 9 -28.03 7.67 14.23
C PHE A 9 -26.65 8.20 13.80
N LYS A 10 -25.80 8.68 14.72
CA LYS A 10 -24.39 8.95 14.39
C LYS A 10 -23.62 7.67 14.03
N LEU A 11 -24.03 6.51 14.56
CA LEU A 11 -23.46 5.21 14.20
C LEU A 11 -23.67 4.90 12.71
N SER A 12 -24.78 5.36 12.11
CA SER A 12 -25.02 5.23 10.67
C SER A 12 -23.92 5.90 9.85
N GLN A 13 -23.40 7.05 10.28
CA GLN A 13 -22.30 7.74 9.60
C GLN A 13 -20.99 6.95 9.72
N TYR A 14 -20.69 6.38 10.89
CA TYR A 14 -19.51 5.53 11.09
C TYR A 14 -19.58 4.24 10.25
N VAL A 15 -20.77 3.65 10.07
CA VAL A 15 -20.97 2.49 9.21
C VAL A 15 -20.76 2.85 7.74
N THR A 16 -21.21 4.03 7.29
CA THR A 16 -20.94 4.53 5.94
C THR A 16 -19.45 4.73 5.69
N GLU A 17 -18.73 5.36 6.61
CA GLU A 17 -17.27 5.55 6.51
C GLU A 17 -16.52 4.21 6.54
N ALA A 18 -16.95 3.23 7.36
CA ALA A 18 -16.38 1.89 7.38
C ALA A 18 -16.60 1.14 6.05
N ASN A 19 -17.76 1.30 5.41
CA ASN A 19 -18.04 0.71 4.10
C ASN A 19 -17.13 1.28 3.00
N VAL A 20 -16.79 2.57 3.07
CA VAL A 20 -15.80 3.19 2.16
C VAL A 20 -14.43 2.54 2.32
N LEU A 21 -13.96 2.35 3.56
CA LEU A 21 -12.69 1.68 3.83
C LEU A 21 -12.68 0.21 3.35
N LEU A 22 -13.76 -0.52 3.60
CA LEU A 22 -13.89 -1.92 3.14
C LEU A 22 -13.94 -2.03 1.61
N LYS A 23 -14.61 -1.08 0.94
CA LYS A 23 -14.64 -1.01 -0.52
C LYS A 23 -13.25 -0.70 -1.08
N ALA A 24 -12.56 0.29 -0.51
CA ALA A 24 -11.17 0.61 -0.87
C ALA A 24 -10.23 -0.60 -0.68
N LEU A 25 -10.36 -1.32 0.43
CA LEU A 25 -9.54 -2.50 0.70
C LEU A 25 -9.78 -3.63 -0.31
N LYS A 26 -11.03 -3.92 -0.64
CA LYS A 26 -11.38 -4.94 -1.65
C LYS A 26 -10.85 -4.59 -3.03
N THR A 27 -10.89 -3.31 -3.40
CA THR A 27 -10.34 -2.84 -4.68
C THR A 27 -8.80 -2.83 -4.68
N ALA A 28 -8.17 -2.51 -3.55
CA ALA A 28 -6.72 -2.51 -3.39
C ALA A 28 -6.12 -3.93 -3.35
N GLN A 29 -6.87 -4.92 -2.85
CA GLN A 29 -6.40 -6.29 -2.61
C GLN A 29 -5.60 -6.90 -3.78
N PRO A 30 -6.10 -6.97 -5.02
CA PRO A 30 -5.34 -7.58 -6.11
C PRO A 30 -4.01 -6.86 -6.38
N LYS A 31 -3.96 -5.53 -6.27
CA LYS A 31 -2.74 -4.73 -6.46
C LYS A 31 -1.73 -5.00 -5.36
N ILE A 32 -2.18 -5.06 -4.11
CA ILE A 32 -1.35 -5.37 -2.94
C ILE A 32 -0.82 -6.81 -3.04
N VAL A 33 -1.64 -7.78 -3.44
CA VAL A 33 -1.21 -9.17 -3.59
C VAL A 33 -0.11 -9.29 -4.65
N VAL A 34 -0.26 -8.68 -5.83
CA VAL A 34 0.77 -8.68 -6.86
C VAL A 34 2.06 -8.03 -6.35
N PHE A 35 1.96 -6.91 -5.65
CA PHE A 35 3.10 -6.24 -5.04
C PHE A 35 3.84 -7.14 -4.03
N LEU A 36 3.10 -7.80 -3.12
CA LEU A 36 3.68 -8.71 -2.13
C LEU A 36 4.36 -9.92 -2.80
N LEU A 37 3.81 -10.45 -3.90
CA LEU A 37 4.46 -11.52 -4.66
C LEU A 37 5.81 -11.04 -5.23
N VAL A 38 5.88 -9.84 -5.80
CA VAL A 38 7.13 -9.26 -6.29
C VAL A 38 8.15 -9.11 -5.15
N VAL A 39 7.72 -8.58 -4.00
CA VAL A 39 8.59 -8.43 -2.81
C VAL A 39 9.10 -9.80 -2.33
N MET A 40 8.24 -10.82 -2.30
CA MET A 40 8.65 -12.18 -1.91
C MET A 40 9.69 -12.76 -2.88
N THR A 41 9.53 -12.55 -4.19
CA THR A 41 10.55 -12.98 -5.16
C THR A 41 11.88 -12.25 -4.97
N LEU A 42 11.84 -10.93 -4.70
CA LEU A 42 13.03 -10.13 -4.41
C LEU A 42 13.75 -10.63 -3.16
N ILE A 43 13.00 -10.88 -2.08
CA ILE A 43 13.54 -11.43 -0.82
C ILE A 43 14.22 -12.78 -1.07
N MET A 44 13.60 -13.66 -1.87
CA MET A 44 14.18 -14.96 -2.20
C MET A 44 15.51 -14.79 -2.94
N VAL A 45 15.57 -13.89 -3.93
CA VAL A 45 16.80 -13.59 -4.68
C VAL A 45 17.89 -13.01 -3.76
N LEU A 46 17.55 -12.04 -2.91
CA LEU A 46 18.50 -11.42 -1.97
C LEU A 46 19.03 -12.45 -0.97
N GLY A 47 18.14 -13.24 -0.35
CA GLY A 47 18.51 -14.28 0.62
C GLY A 47 19.40 -15.35 0.01
N THR A 48 19.08 -15.84 -1.19
CA THR A 48 19.96 -16.81 -1.90
C THR A 48 21.29 -16.19 -2.30
N THR A 49 21.32 -14.92 -2.71
CA THR A 49 22.56 -14.25 -3.10
C THR A 49 23.50 -14.07 -1.91
N VAL A 50 22.99 -13.61 -0.76
CA VAL A 50 23.79 -13.48 0.47
C VAL A 50 24.31 -14.83 0.93
N TYR A 51 23.48 -15.88 0.89
CA TYR A 51 23.92 -17.25 1.21
C TYR A 51 25.15 -17.66 0.40
N VAL A 52 25.12 -17.45 -0.93
CA VAL A 52 26.23 -17.82 -1.81
C VAL A 52 27.48 -16.97 -1.57
N LEU A 53 27.31 -15.67 -1.29
CA LEU A 53 28.44 -14.76 -1.06
C LEU A 53 29.13 -15.02 0.27
N GLU A 54 28.38 -15.23 1.34
CA GLU A 54 28.92 -15.48 2.68
C GLU A 54 29.54 -16.88 2.76
N ASN A 55 28.83 -17.91 2.28
CA ASN A 55 29.30 -19.31 2.34
C ASN A 55 30.54 -19.59 1.48
N ARG A 56 30.90 -18.69 0.56
CA ARG A 56 32.12 -18.80 -0.26
C ARG A 56 33.38 -18.28 0.42
N ASN A 57 33.24 -17.35 1.36
CA ASN A 57 34.35 -16.55 1.86
C ASN A 57 34.74 -16.85 3.31
N GLU A 58 33.86 -17.45 4.13
CA GLU A 58 34.13 -17.70 5.55
C GLU A 58 33.62 -19.08 6.04
N ALA A 59 34.38 -19.70 6.95
CA ALA A 59 34.07 -21.02 7.52
C ALA A 59 33.14 -20.97 8.75
N SER A 60 32.78 -19.77 9.24
CA SER A 60 31.96 -19.55 10.44
C SER A 60 30.77 -18.62 10.19
N THR A 61 30.06 -18.81 9.08
CA THR A 61 28.92 -17.95 8.72
C THR A 61 27.66 -18.36 9.47
N GLU A 62 26.86 -17.37 9.88
CA GLU A 62 25.52 -17.58 10.46
C GLU A 62 24.51 -18.05 9.39
N PHE A 63 24.87 -17.93 8.10
CA PHE A 63 24.06 -18.28 6.94
C PHE A 63 24.22 -19.76 6.56
N THR A 64 23.69 -20.66 7.39
CA THR A 64 23.89 -22.12 7.21
C THR A 64 23.01 -22.73 6.11
N SER A 65 21.87 -22.12 5.80
CA SER A 65 20.92 -22.63 4.80
C SER A 65 20.21 -21.51 4.04
N ILE A 66 19.71 -21.81 2.84
CA ILE A 66 18.92 -20.86 2.03
C ILE A 66 17.69 -20.34 2.78
N PRO A 67 16.86 -21.18 3.45
CA PRO A 67 15.71 -20.68 4.20
C PRO A 67 16.08 -19.71 5.33
N GLN A 68 17.20 -19.97 6.02
CA GLN A 68 17.70 -19.09 7.08
C GLN A 68 18.17 -17.73 6.51
N SER A 69 18.78 -17.75 5.33
CA SER A 69 19.20 -16.54 4.61
C SER A 69 18.02 -15.74 4.07
N ILE A 70 16.95 -16.44 3.65
CA ILE A 70 15.66 -15.81 3.30
C ILE A 70 15.05 -15.13 4.53
N TYR A 71 15.08 -15.78 5.70
CA TYR A 71 14.62 -15.17 6.95
C TYR A 71 15.37 -13.87 7.25
N TRP A 72 16.70 -13.86 7.13
CA TRP A 72 17.49 -12.63 7.26
C TRP A 72 17.06 -11.55 6.26
N ALA A 73 16.81 -11.92 5.00
CA ALA A 73 16.36 -10.99 3.97
C ALA A 73 14.97 -10.41 4.28
N ILE A 74 14.05 -11.23 4.83
CA ILE A 74 12.73 -10.75 5.31
C ILE A 74 12.94 -9.71 6.40
N VAL A 75 13.68 -10.05 7.46
CA VAL A 75 13.91 -9.17 8.63
C VAL A 75 14.58 -7.85 8.22
N THR A 76 15.50 -7.90 7.25
CA THR A 76 16.20 -6.72 6.75
C THR A 76 15.33 -5.85 5.86
N VAL A 77 14.65 -6.43 4.85
CA VAL A 77 13.78 -5.69 3.91
C VAL A 77 12.56 -5.11 4.60
N THR A 78 12.03 -5.80 5.61
CA THR A 78 10.92 -5.29 6.45
C THR A 78 11.37 -4.29 7.51
N THR A 79 12.66 -3.94 7.55
CA THR A 79 13.25 -2.97 8.49
C THR A 79 13.15 -3.36 9.97
N VAL A 80 12.91 -4.64 10.27
CA VAL A 80 12.83 -5.15 11.65
C VAL A 80 14.22 -5.22 12.27
N GLY A 81 15.19 -5.81 11.55
CA GLY A 81 16.60 -5.80 11.94
C GLY A 81 16.91 -6.36 13.33
N TYR A 82 16.53 -7.61 13.62
CA TYR A 82 16.80 -8.23 14.92
C TYR A 82 18.29 -8.28 15.31
N GLY A 83 19.19 -8.31 14.32
CA GLY A 83 20.64 -8.38 14.55
C GLY A 83 21.13 -9.75 15.01
N ASP A 84 20.29 -10.78 14.88
CA ASP A 84 20.60 -12.19 15.13
C ASP A 84 21.46 -12.81 14.02
N MET A 85 21.41 -12.24 12.82
CA MET A 85 22.23 -12.62 11.67
C MET A 85 22.73 -11.39 10.91
N ALA A 86 24.01 -11.34 10.55
CA ALA A 86 24.57 -10.25 9.74
C ALA A 86 25.68 -10.71 8.78
N PRO A 87 25.68 -10.23 7.50
CA PRO A 87 26.77 -10.50 6.57
C PRO A 87 28.08 -9.90 7.06
N GLN A 88 29.15 -10.69 7.02
CA GLN A 88 30.48 -10.28 7.47
C GLN A 88 31.37 -9.88 6.29
N THR A 89 31.11 -10.44 5.10
CA THR A 89 31.91 -10.12 3.91
C THR A 89 31.62 -8.71 3.40
N VAL A 90 32.62 -8.04 2.81
CA VAL A 90 32.46 -6.69 2.22
C VAL A 90 31.36 -6.69 1.14
N MET A 91 31.28 -7.74 0.33
CA MET A 91 30.23 -7.88 -0.69
C MET A 91 28.85 -8.09 -0.06
N GLY A 92 28.75 -8.92 0.98
CA GLY A 92 27.52 -9.14 1.74
C GLY A 92 27.02 -7.87 2.44
N GLN A 93 27.93 -7.11 3.05
CA GLN A 93 27.60 -5.82 3.68
C GLN A 93 27.14 -4.78 2.66
N THR A 94 27.76 -4.75 1.48
CA THR A 94 27.31 -3.86 0.38
C THR A 94 25.90 -4.23 -0.07
N LEU A 95 25.62 -5.53 -0.22
CA LEU A 95 24.29 -6.02 -0.57
C LEU A 95 23.26 -5.74 0.53
N ALA A 96 23.65 -5.85 1.80
CA ALA A 96 22.82 -5.49 2.94
C ALA A 96 22.48 -3.99 2.96
N ALA A 97 23.44 -3.11 2.68
CA ALA A 97 23.19 -1.68 2.60
C ALA A 97 22.19 -1.34 1.47
N ILE A 98 22.33 -1.99 0.31
CA ILE A 98 21.38 -1.82 -0.82
C ILE A 98 19.99 -2.34 -0.43
N SER A 99 19.91 -3.52 0.21
CA SER A 99 18.62 -4.11 0.59
C SER A 99 17.87 -3.26 1.64
N MET A 100 18.59 -2.60 2.56
CA MET A 100 18.00 -1.66 3.52
C MET A 100 17.36 -0.45 2.82
N ILE A 101 18.03 0.13 1.83
CA ILE A 101 17.47 1.26 1.03
C ILE A 101 16.23 0.80 0.25
N LEU A 102 16.29 -0.39 -0.35
CA LEU A 102 15.14 -0.98 -1.05
C LEU A 102 13.96 -1.25 -0.11
N GLY A 103 14.23 -1.71 1.12
CA GLY A 103 13.20 -1.92 2.14
C GLY A 103 12.38 -0.67 2.43
N TYR A 104 13.05 0.49 2.54
CA TYR A 104 12.36 1.77 2.73
C TYR A 104 11.42 2.11 1.56
N ALA A 105 11.88 1.89 0.32
CA ALA A 105 11.04 2.10 -0.86
C ALA A 105 9.83 1.15 -0.90
N ILE A 106 9.99 -0.09 -0.47
CA ILE A 106 8.93 -1.11 -0.44
C ILE A 106 7.81 -0.74 0.54
N ILE A 107 8.12 -0.16 1.70
CA ILE A 107 7.12 0.22 2.71
C ILE A 107 6.14 1.30 2.19
N ILE A 108 6.62 2.20 1.33
CA ILE A 108 5.82 3.33 0.82
C ILE A 108 4.74 2.86 -0.16
N VAL A 109 5.01 1.82 -0.96
CA VAL A 109 4.14 1.42 -2.08
C VAL A 109 2.75 0.94 -1.64
N PRO A 110 2.58 0.02 -0.65
CA PRO A 110 1.26 -0.40 -0.17
C PRO A 110 0.44 0.75 0.40
N SER A 111 1.09 1.65 1.15
CA SER A 111 0.44 2.84 1.70
C SER A 111 -0.06 3.76 0.59
N GLY A 112 0.73 3.96 -0.47
CA GLY A 112 0.35 4.73 -1.64
C GLY A 112 -0.83 4.11 -2.40
N ILE A 113 -0.78 2.79 -2.67
CA ILE A 113 -1.87 2.06 -3.32
C ILE A 113 -3.16 2.21 -2.51
N PHE A 114 -3.09 1.95 -1.19
CA PHE A 114 -4.25 2.04 -0.32
C PHE A 114 -4.82 3.47 -0.23
N SER A 115 -3.95 4.49 -0.18
CA SER A 115 -4.36 5.89 -0.14
C SER A 115 -5.13 6.30 -1.40
N VAL A 116 -4.67 5.89 -2.58
CA VAL A 116 -5.37 6.17 -3.85
C VAL A 116 -6.75 5.50 -3.86
N GLU A 117 -6.83 4.25 -3.41
CA GLU A 117 -8.10 3.52 -3.36
C GLU A 117 -9.08 4.10 -2.33
N ILE A 118 -8.60 4.62 -1.20
CA ILE A 118 -9.44 5.38 -0.26
C ILE A 118 -10.00 6.63 -0.93
N ILE A 119 -9.15 7.41 -1.61
CA ILE A 119 -9.60 8.65 -2.30
C ILE A 119 -10.63 8.31 -3.37
N MET A 120 -10.42 7.24 -4.13
CA MET A 120 -11.37 6.79 -5.15
C MET A 120 -12.68 6.26 -4.55
N ALA A 121 -12.60 5.49 -3.46
CA ALA A 121 -13.78 4.96 -2.77
C ALA A 121 -14.59 6.07 -2.07
N ALA A 122 -13.91 7.08 -1.51
CA ALA A 122 -14.53 8.26 -0.91
C ALA A 122 -15.14 9.19 -1.96
N LYS A 123 -14.61 9.19 -3.19
CA LYS A 123 -15.20 9.87 -4.36
C LYS A 123 -16.44 9.16 -4.93
N GLY A 124 -16.85 8.01 -4.37
CA GLY A 124 -18.03 7.27 -4.82
C GLY A 124 -19.30 8.12 -4.85
N GLU A 125 -19.76 8.41 -6.08
CA GLU A 125 -21.05 8.97 -6.50
C GLU A 125 -21.39 10.44 -6.16
N ASN A 126 -20.64 11.38 -6.73
CA ASN A 126 -21.27 12.56 -7.34
C ASN A 126 -21.31 12.37 -8.86
N LEU A 127 -21.78 11.21 -9.33
CA LEU A 127 -22.09 11.01 -10.74
C LEU A 127 -23.40 11.76 -11.00
N THR A 128 -23.31 13.07 -11.24
CA THR A 128 -24.44 13.81 -11.76
C THR A 128 -24.65 13.38 -13.20
N THR A 129 -25.81 12.79 -13.50
CA THR A 129 -26.30 12.65 -14.88
C THR A 129 -26.87 13.97 -15.40
N GLN A 130 -26.66 15.06 -14.66
CA GLN A 130 -27.10 16.39 -15.02
C GLN A 130 -26.25 16.89 -16.19
N SER A 131 -26.85 16.91 -17.37
CA SER A 131 -26.33 17.61 -18.53
C SER A 131 -26.85 19.05 -18.52
N CYS A 132 -26.00 19.99 -18.91
CA CYS A 132 -26.43 21.38 -19.04
C CYS A 132 -27.47 21.51 -20.18
N PRO A 133 -28.63 22.15 -19.95
CA PRO A 133 -29.68 22.29 -20.97
C PRO A 133 -29.24 23.15 -22.17
N GLU A 134 -28.26 24.04 -21.99
CA GLU A 134 -27.78 24.95 -23.03
C GLU A 134 -26.61 24.37 -23.84
N CYS A 135 -25.60 23.81 -23.16
CA CYS A 135 -24.37 23.36 -23.83
C CYS A 135 -24.18 21.84 -23.87
N ILE A 136 -25.10 21.07 -23.26
CA ILE A 136 -25.14 19.60 -23.28
C ILE A 136 -23.87 18.95 -22.67
N ARG A 137 -23.02 19.73 -22.01
CA ARG A 137 -21.84 19.21 -21.31
C ARG A 137 -22.26 18.58 -19.98
N GLU A 138 -21.56 17.51 -19.63
CA GLU A 138 -21.74 16.75 -18.39
C GLU A 138 -20.57 16.97 -17.41
N GLY A 139 -20.65 16.34 -16.23
CA GLY A 139 -19.60 16.36 -15.21
C GLY A 139 -19.67 17.59 -14.30
N HIS A 140 -20.89 18.02 -13.94
CA HIS A 140 -21.13 19.06 -12.95
C HIS A 140 -21.03 18.51 -11.53
N ASP A 141 -20.58 19.33 -10.57
CA ASP A 141 -20.61 18.95 -9.16
C ASP A 141 -22.08 18.77 -8.71
N ALA A 142 -22.34 17.90 -7.73
CA ALA A 142 -23.71 17.54 -7.31
C ALA A 142 -24.54 18.70 -6.75
N ASP A 143 -23.89 19.77 -6.30
CA ASP A 143 -24.48 21.00 -5.77
C ASP A 143 -24.35 22.19 -6.73
N ALA A 144 -23.93 21.97 -7.97
CA ALA A 144 -23.75 23.02 -8.96
C ALA A 144 -25.10 23.63 -9.39
N LYS A 145 -25.30 24.92 -9.09
CA LYS A 145 -26.47 25.70 -9.57
C LYS A 145 -26.30 26.25 -10.99
N TYR A 146 -25.05 26.31 -11.45
CA TYR A 146 -24.68 26.89 -12.74
C TYR A 146 -23.65 26.02 -13.45
N CYS A 147 -23.71 26.01 -14.77
CA CYS A 147 -22.84 25.24 -15.63
C CYS A 147 -21.42 25.81 -15.59
N LYS A 148 -20.43 25.00 -15.21
CA LYS A 148 -19.01 25.40 -15.16
C LYS A 148 -18.40 25.76 -16.53
N TYR A 149 -19.07 25.42 -17.63
CA TYR A 149 -18.58 25.68 -18.99
C TYR A 149 -19.22 26.88 -19.66
N CYS A 150 -20.52 27.11 -19.47
CA CYS A 150 -21.26 28.20 -20.13
C CYS A 150 -21.98 29.17 -19.19
N GLY A 151 -22.00 28.92 -17.88
CA GLY A 151 -22.65 29.79 -16.89
C GLY A 151 -24.18 29.71 -16.86
N ALA A 152 -24.81 28.92 -17.73
CA ALA A 152 -26.25 28.70 -17.71
C ALA A 152 -26.70 28.00 -16.42
N LYS A 153 -27.95 28.23 -16.01
CA LYS A 153 -28.54 27.54 -14.86
C LYS A 153 -28.69 26.04 -15.16
N LEU A 154 -28.27 25.20 -14.23
CA LEU A 154 -28.37 23.74 -14.31
C LEU A 154 -29.68 23.21 -13.73
#